data_AF-A0A8J7PW30-F1
#
_entry.id   AF-A0A8J7PW30-F1
#
_cell.length_a   1.000
_cell.length_b   1.000
_cell.length_c   1.000
_cell.angle_alpha   90.00
_cell.angle_beta   90.00
_cell.angle_gamma   90.00
#
_symmetry.space_group_name_H-M   'P 1'
#
loop_
_entity.id
_entity.type
_entity.pdbx_description
1 polymer ?
#
loop_
_entity_poly.entity_id
_entity_poly.type
_entity_poly.pdbx_seq_one_letter_code
_entity_poly.pdbx_strand_id
1 'polypeptide(L)' 'NATFGELARTVEVHLIDFAGDLYGQELGVDFVAHLRGTRKFESVDALVEQMHRDVAEAKRILGYRNSS' A
#
# COMPACT_ATOMS: atom_id res chain seq x y z
N ASN A 1 0.67 14.17 0.91
CA ASN A 1 0.80 15.37 0.06
C ASN A 1 -0.13 16.47 0.58
N ALA A 2 0.34 17.70 0.79
CA ALA A 2 -0.43 18.79 1.43
C ALA A 2 -1.12 19.72 0.40
N THR A 3 -1.95 19.18 -0.49
CA THR A 3 -2.53 19.97 -1.61
C THR A 3 -4.05 19.89 -1.74
N PHE A 4 -4.77 19.18 -0.88
CA PHE A 4 -6.23 19.22 -0.84
C PHE A 4 -6.69 19.31 0.62
N GLY A 5 -7.61 20.24 0.89
CA GLY A 5 -8.02 20.68 2.23
C GLY A 5 -8.25 19.55 3.23
N GLU A 6 -8.00 19.86 4.50
CA GLU A 6 -7.74 19.00 5.68
C GLU A 6 -8.73 17.84 6.00
N LEU A 7 -9.66 17.50 5.10
CA LEU A 7 -10.69 16.48 5.31
C LEU A 7 -10.81 15.44 4.19
N ALA A 8 -9.99 15.53 3.11
CA ALA A 8 -9.98 14.49 2.08
C ALA A 8 -9.21 13.25 2.58
N ARG A 9 -9.92 12.14 2.83
CA ARG A 9 -9.28 10.84 3.02
C ARG A 9 -8.58 10.45 1.72
N THR A 10 -7.25 10.43 1.75
CA THR A 10 -6.44 9.93 0.64
C THR A 10 -6.30 8.42 0.76
N VAL A 11 -6.52 7.71 -0.35
CA VAL A 11 -6.17 6.29 -0.48
C VAL A 11 -4.98 6.22 -1.43
N GLU A 12 -3.86 5.70 -0.94
CA GLU A 12 -2.69 5.38 -1.75
C GLU A 12 -2.64 3.85 -1.90
N VAL A 13 -2.57 3.37 -3.15
CA VAL A 13 -2.51 1.94 -3.47
C VAL A 13 -1.11 1.60 -3.98
N HIS A 14 -0.48 0.63 -3.36
CA HIS A 14 0.78 0.05 -3.83
C HIS A 14 0.50 -1.30 -4.49
N LEU A 15 0.72 -1.39 -5.80
CA LEU A 15 0.56 -2.63 -6.55
C LEU A 15 1.82 -3.48 -6.42
N ILE A 16 1.66 -4.63 -5.78
CA ILE A 16 2.75 -5.58 -5.51
C ILE A 16 3.21 -6.22 -6.83
N ASP A 17 4.52 -6.22 -7.06
CA ASP A 17 5.19 -6.81 -8.23
C ASP A 17 4.75 -6.24 -9.60
N PHE A 18 4.09 -5.08 -9.61
CA PHE A 18 3.71 -4.35 -10.83
C PHE A 18 4.70 -3.22 -11.12
N ALA A 19 5.07 -3.07 -12.39
CA ALA A 19 5.85 -1.95 -12.90
C ALA A 19 5.14 -1.37 -14.12
N GLY A 20 4.78 -0.09 -14.07
CA GLY A 20 4.07 0.60 -15.13
C GLY A 20 3.31 1.81 -14.62
N ASP A 21 2.57 2.43 -15.54
CA ASP A 21 1.75 3.60 -15.28
C ASP A 21 0.26 3.26 -15.47
N LEU A 22 -0.59 3.79 -14.59
CA LEU A 22 -2.04 3.61 -14.61
C LEU A 22 -2.79 4.95 -14.68
N TYR A 23 -2.13 6.06 -15.04
CA TYR A 23 -2.82 7.33 -15.24
C TYR A 23 -3.95 7.19 -16.26
N GLY A 24 -5.14 7.67 -15.87
CA GLY A 24 -6.35 7.62 -16.68
C GLY A 24 -7.04 6.26 -16.72
N GLN A 25 -6.55 5.25 -15.99
CA GLN A 25 -7.20 3.94 -15.88
C GLN A 25 -8.15 3.90 -14.67
N GLU A 26 -9.29 3.23 -14.83
CA GLU A 26 -10.19 2.91 -13.72
C GLU A 26 -9.71 1.63 -13.01
N LEU A 27 -9.61 1.67 -11.69
CA LEU A 27 -9.17 0.54 -10.86
C LEU A 27 -10.25 0.18 -9.84
N GLY A 28 -10.68 -1.07 -9.85
CA GLY A 28 -11.49 -1.64 -8.77
C GLY A 28 -10.61 -2.03 -7.58
N VAL A 29 -11.04 -1.73 -6.35
CA VAL A 29 -10.31 -2.04 -5.12
C VAL A 29 -11.26 -2.67 -4.10
N ASP A 30 -10.89 -3.85 -3.61
CA ASP A 30 -11.59 -4.55 -2.55
C ASP A 30 -10.75 -4.61 -1.27
N PHE A 31 -11.36 -4.29 -0.12
CA PHE A 31 -10.71 -4.41 1.18
C PHE A 31 -10.83 -5.83 1.71
N VAL A 32 -9.72 -6.55 1.77
CA VAL A 32 -9.67 -7.95 2.24
C VAL A 32 -9.39 -8.05 3.74
N ALA A 33 -8.40 -7.31 4.23
CA ALA A 33 -8.00 -7.35 5.64
C ALA A 33 -7.37 -6.02 6.08
N HIS A 34 -7.51 -5.71 7.37
CA HIS A 34 -6.84 -4.58 8.00
C HIS A 34 -5.51 -5.03 8.62
N LEU A 35 -4.38 -4.46 8.16
CA LEU A 35 -3.05 -4.80 8.67
C LEU A 35 -2.68 -4.03 9.94
N ARG A 36 -2.86 -2.71 9.93
CA ARG A 36 -2.47 -1.80 11.03
C ARG A 36 -3.10 -0.42 10.87
N GLY A 37 -3.14 0.34 11.97
CA GLY A 37 -3.44 1.77 11.92
C GLY A 37 -2.29 2.61 11.34
N THR A 38 -2.58 3.90 11.13
CA THR A 38 -1.60 4.91 10.70
C THR A 38 -0.56 5.16 11.79
N ARG A 39 0.72 5.24 11.40
CA ARG A 39 1.84 5.57 12.29
C ARG A 39 2.75 6.60 11.63
N LYS A 40 3.38 7.45 12.45
CA LYS A 40 4.51 8.26 12.01
C LYS A 40 5.79 7.44 12.05
N PHE A 41 6.77 7.82 11.25
CA PHE A 41 8.11 7.22 11.23
C PHE A 41 9.15 8.30 11.46
N GLU A 42 10.16 7.97 12.24
CA GLU A 42 11.25 8.89 12.60
C GLU A 42 12.30 9.01 11.47
N SER A 43 12.27 8.09 10.49
CA SER A 43 13.19 8.11 9.33
C SER A 43 12.58 7.43 8.10
N VAL A 44 13.17 7.70 6.94
CA VAL A 44 12.82 7.04 5.66
C VAL A 44 13.11 5.54 5.75
N ASP A 45 14.24 5.14 6.32
CA ASP A 45 14.59 3.72 6.47
C ASP A 45 13.54 2.96 7.31
N ALA A 46 13.07 3.57 8.41
CA ALA A 46 12.03 2.97 9.25
C ALA A 46 10.68 2.82 8.51
N LEU A 47 10.36 3.76 7.62
CA LEU A 47 9.20 3.67 6.74
C LEU A 47 9.37 2.53 5.73
N VAL A 48 10.50 2.47 5.03
CA VAL A 48 10.80 1.43 4.02
C VAL A 48 10.75 0.04 4.64
N GLU A 49 11.38 -0.16 5.80
CA GLU A 49 11.31 -1.43 6.51
C GLU A 49 9.87 -1.83 6.87
N GLN A 50 9.03 -0.87 7.28
CA GLN A 50 7.64 -1.17 7.56
C GLN A 50 6.86 -1.49 6.29
N MET A 51 7.12 -0.80 5.18
CA MET A 51 6.50 -1.12 3.90
C MET A 51 6.82 -2.55 3.46
N HIS A 52 8.07 -3.01 3.62
CA HIS A 52 8.43 -4.41 3.35
C HIS A 52 7.66 -5.40 4.22
N ARG A 53 7.47 -5.10 5.52
CA ARG A 53 6.66 -5.93 6.42
C ARG A 53 5.18 -5.95 6.01
N ASP A 54 4.63 -4.80 5.65
CA ASP A 54 3.24 -4.66 5.21
C ASP A 54 2.99 -5.46 3.91
N VAL A 55 3.92 -5.42 2.95
CA VAL A 55 3.86 -6.23 1.72
C VAL A 55 3.94 -7.72 2.00
N ALA A 56 4.86 -8.16 2.87
CA ALA A 56 5.01 -9.57 3.22
C ALA A 56 3.74 -10.12 3.89
N GLU A 57 3.13 -9.34 4.79
CA GLU A 57 1.88 -9.71 5.46
C GLU A 57 0.69 -9.73 4.50
N ALA A 58 0.59 -8.74 3.60
CA ALA A 58 -0.44 -8.72 2.56
C ALA A 58 -0.35 -9.96 1.66
N LYS A 59 0.87 -10.33 1.22
CA LYS A 59 1.13 -11.56 0.46
C LYS A 59 0.68 -12.80 1.23
N ARG A 60 0.99 -12.87 2.53
CA ARG A 60 0.58 -13.99 3.39
C ARG A 60 -0.94 -14.12 3.50
N ILE A 61 -1.65 -13.00 3.73
CA ILE A 61 -3.11 -12.96 3.87
C ILE A 61 -3.80 -13.37 2.57
N LEU A 62 -3.31 -12.90 1.43
CA LEU A 62 -3.86 -13.23 0.12
C LEU A 62 -3.48 -14.65 -0.36
N GLY A 63 -2.68 -15.38 0.39
CA GLY A 63 -2.15 -16.68 -0.04
C GLY A 63 -1.31 -16.56 -1.32
N TYR A 64 -0.59 -15.45 -1.48
CA TYR A 64 0.20 -15.13 -2.66
C TYR A 64 1.29 -16.18 -2.86
N ARG A 65 1.07 -17.10 -3.80
CA ARG A 65 2.05 -18.10 -4.23
C ARG A 65 2.81 -17.51 -5.41
N ASN A 66 4.12 -17.30 -5.26
CA ASN A 66 4.98 -17.08 -6.42
C ASN A 66 4.97 -18.35 -7.27
N SER A 67 4.22 -18.33 -8.36
CA SER A 67 4.29 -19.37 -9.40
C SER A 67 5.69 -19.30 -10.02
N SER A 68 6.51 -20.34 -9.78
CA SER A 68 7.69 -20.65 -10.60
C SER A 68 7.30 -21.63 -11.71
#